data_AF-A0A942M5H3-F1
#
_entry.id   AF-A0A942M5H3-F1
#
_cell.length_a   1.000
_cell.length_b   1.000
_cell.length_c   1.000
_cell.angle_alpha   90.00
_cell.angle_beta   90.00
_cell.angle_gamma   90.00
#
_symmetry.space_group_name_H-M   'P 1'
#
loop_
_entity.id
_entity.type
_entity.pdbx_description
1 polymer ?
#
loop_
_entity_poly.entity_id
_entity_poly.type
_entity_poly.pdbx_seq_one_letter_code
_entity_poly.pdbx_strand_id
1 'polypeptide(L)'
;MDFDFSKVIDVLNSGGIILYPTDTIWGIGCDATNSKAVEKLFKIKGREIEKSLIILAENFEMIKKYELSSKYISKYIIFAK
;
A
#
# COMPACT_ATOMS: atom_id res chain seq x y z
N MET A 1 -17.74 -18.65 2.97
CA MET A 1 -17.79 -17.56 1.96
C MET A 1 -16.36 -17.42 1.48
N ASP A 2 -16.05 -18.06 0.35
CA ASP A 2 -14.68 -18.06 -0.17
C ASP A 2 -14.43 -16.74 -0.90
N PHE A 3 -13.49 -15.96 -0.39
CA PHE A 3 -13.05 -14.73 -1.03
C PHE A 3 -11.99 -15.08 -2.07
N ASP A 4 -12.31 -14.86 -3.35
CA ASP A 4 -11.35 -14.94 -4.44
C ASP A 4 -10.54 -13.64 -4.52
N PHE A 5 -9.27 -13.72 -4.12
CA PHE A 5 -8.34 -12.60 -4.16
C PHE A 5 -7.50 -12.54 -5.45
N SER A 6 -7.65 -13.48 -6.39
CA SER A 6 -6.82 -13.54 -7.59
C SER A 6 -6.83 -12.23 -8.38
N LYS A 7 -8.02 -11.64 -8.57
CA LYS A 7 -8.15 -10.34 -9.25
C LYS A 7 -7.46 -9.20 -8.50
N VAL A 8 -7.51 -9.20 -7.18
CA VAL A 8 -6.86 -8.18 -6.34
C VAL A 8 -5.35 -8.29 -6.48
N ILE A 9 -4.84 -9.53 -6.45
CA ILE A 9 -3.41 -9.84 -6.63
C ILE A 9 -2.95 -9.38 -8.02
N ASP A 10 -3.70 -9.66 -9.08
CA ASP A 10 -3.37 -9.23 -10.45
C ASP A 10 -3.30 -7.71 -10.56
N VAL A 11 -4.28 -7.01 -9.96
CA VAL A 11 -4.30 -5.54 -9.92
C VAL A 11 -3.08 -5.01 -9.18
N LEU A 12 -2.74 -5.53 -8.01
CA LEU A 12 -1.56 -5.09 -7.25
C LEU A 12 -0.26 -5.35 -8.00
N ASN A 13 -0.11 -6.55 -8.59
CA ASN A 13 1.07 -6.93 -9.39
C ASN A 13 1.26 -6.02 -10.62
N SER A 14 0.16 -5.55 -11.22
CA SER A 14 0.19 -4.60 -12.33
C SER A 14 0.53 -3.15 -11.93
N GLY A 15 0.74 -2.87 -10.63
CA GLY A 15 0.92 -1.51 -10.11
C GLY A 15 -0.40 -0.73 -10.00
N GLY A 16 -1.52 -1.45 -9.92
CA GLY A 16 -2.84 -0.89 -9.71
C GLY A 16 -3.07 -0.41 -8.27
N ILE A 17 -4.24 0.20 -8.07
CA ILE A 17 -4.69 0.73 -6.78
C ILE A 17 -6.01 0.04 -6.47
N ILE A 18 -6.14 -0.41 -5.23
CA ILE A 18 -7.32 -1.11 -4.74
C ILE A 18 -8.06 -0.25 -3.73
N LEU A 19 -9.37 -0.47 -3.63
CA LEU A 19 -10.24 0.10 -2.61
C LEU A 19 -10.64 -1.04 -1.68
N TYR A 20 -10.53 -0.85 -0.37
CA TYR A 20 -10.86 -1.89 0.62
C TYR A 20 -11.61 -1.30 1.82
N PRO A 21 -12.57 -2.03 2.39
CA PRO A 21 -13.34 -1.55 3.54
C PRO A 21 -12.47 -1.55 4.81
N THR A 22 -12.73 -0.60 5.70
CA THR A 22 -12.17 -0.54 7.06
C THR A 22 -13.30 -0.29 8.05
N ASP A 23 -13.02 -0.33 9.35
CA ASP A 23 -14.03 -0.17 10.41
C ASP A 23 -14.82 1.14 10.32
N THR A 24 -14.26 2.19 9.69
CA THR A 24 -14.86 3.53 9.68
C THR A 24 -15.11 4.09 8.30
N ILE A 25 -14.17 3.94 7.37
CA ILE A 25 -14.29 4.43 6.00
C ILE A 25 -13.59 3.49 5.01
N TRP A 26 -13.70 3.75 3.71
CA TRP A 26 -12.93 3.00 2.72
C TRP A 26 -11.47 3.46 2.69
N GLY A 27 -10.55 2.51 2.69
CA GLY A 27 -9.12 2.74 2.46
C GLY A 27 -8.78 2.53 0.98
N ILE A 28 -7.81 3.30 0.48
CA ILE A 28 -7.27 3.10 -0.88
C ILE A 28 -5.81 2.69 -0.74
N GLY A 29 -5.42 1.56 -1.32
CA GLY A 29 -4.12 0.96 -1.12
C GLY A 29 -3.44 0.58 -2.44
N CYS A 30 -2.13 0.42 -2.41
CA CYS A 30 -1.38 -0.06 -3.55
C CYS A 30 -0.18 -0.88 -3.11
N ASP A 31 0.50 -1.40 -4.13
CA ASP A 31 1.76 -2.08 -3.99
C ASP A 31 2.87 -1.05 -3.60
N ALA A 32 3.09 -0.76 -2.30
CA ALA A 32 4.13 0.13 -1.79
C ALA A 32 5.62 -0.14 -2.16
N THR A 33 6.09 -1.36 -2.50
CA THR A 33 7.44 -1.55 -3.11
C THR A 33 7.46 -1.24 -4.61
N ASN A 34 6.29 -1.08 -5.23
CA ASN A 34 6.17 -0.55 -6.57
C ASN A 34 6.11 0.98 -6.50
N SER A 35 7.26 1.63 -6.70
CA SER A 35 7.40 3.09 -6.65
C SER A 35 6.42 3.83 -7.58
N LYS A 36 6.10 3.26 -8.75
CA LYS A 36 5.12 3.84 -9.68
C LYS A 36 3.70 3.81 -9.11
N ALA A 37 3.32 2.72 -8.44
CA ALA A 37 2.02 2.60 -7.79
C ALA A 37 1.90 3.60 -6.62
N VAL A 38 2.97 3.77 -5.84
CA VAL A 38 3.05 4.77 -4.76
C VAL A 38 2.89 6.19 -5.30
N GLU A 39 3.61 6.54 -6.36
CA GLU A 39 3.51 7.86 -6.98
C GLU A 39 2.09 8.13 -7.51
N LYS A 40 1.47 7.13 -8.15
CA LYS A 40 0.08 7.20 -8.60
C LYS A 40 -0.87 7.42 -7.42
N LEU A 41 -0.61 6.77 -6.29
CA LEU A 41 -1.40 6.93 -5.10
C LEU A 41 -1.27 8.34 -4.47
N PHE A 42 -0.05 8.89 -4.39
CA PHE A 42 0.16 10.27 -3.96
C PHE A 42 -0.60 11.26 -4.84
N LYS A 43 -0.57 11.07 -6.16
CA LYS A 43 -1.33 11.88 -7.14
C LYS A 43 -2.83 11.81 -6.88
N ILE A 44 -3.39 10.62 -6.68
CA ILE A 44 -4.83 10.46 -6.38
C ILE A 44 -5.21 11.13 -5.07
N LYS A 45 -4.34 11.07 -4.05
CA LYS A 45 -4.60 11.71 -2.76
C LYS A 45 -4.37 13.22 -2.75
N GLY A 46 -3.77 13.78 -3.81
CA GLY A 46 -3.37 15.19 -3.82
C GLY A 46 -2.42 15.55 -2.68
N ARG A 47 -1.54 14.63 -2.27
CA ARG A 47 -0.59 14.85 -1.16
C ARG A 47 0.83 15.05 -1.69
N GLU A 48 1.56 15.94 -1.04
CA GLU A 48 3.01 16.09 -1.24
C GLU A 48 3.75 14.82 -0.81
N ILE A 49 4.80 14.47 -1.54
CA ILE A 49 5.53 13.21 -1.38
C ILE A 49 6.30 13.11 -0.05
N GLU A 50 6.52 14.24 0.60
CA GLU A 50 7.19 14.37 1.90
C GLU A 50 6.32 13.88 3.06
N LYS A 51 5.00 13.74 2.85
CA LYS A 51 4.08 13.26 3.88
C LYS A 51 4.08 11.74 3.90
N SER A 52 4.45 11.18 5.03
CA SER A 52 4.42 9.74 5.27
C SER A 52 3.04 9.14 5.01
N LEU A 53 3.06 7.90 4.52
CA LEU A 53 1.90 7.05 4.34
C LEU A 53 1.95 5.92 5.37
N ILE A 54 0.79 5.36 5.71
CA ILE A 54 0.72 4.18 6.59
C ILE A 54 1.10 2.95 5.78
N ILE A 55 1.66 1.93 6.41
CA ILE A 55 1.98 0.64 5.79
C ILE A 55 1.31 -0.44 6.60
N LEU A 56 0.57 -1.35 5.95
CA LEU A 56 0.12 -2.58 6.58
C LEU A 56 1.19 -3.65 6.42
N ALA A 57 1.66 -4.19 7.54
CA ALA A 57 2.59 -5.30 7.59
C ALA A 57 1.92 -6.48 8.29
N GLU A 58 2.22 -7.68 7.82
CA GLU A 58 1.67 -8.92 8.40
C GLU A 58 2.18 -9.14 9.83
N ASN A 59 3.46 -8.86 10.08
CA ASN A 59 4.11 -9.09 11.36
C ASN A 59 5.37 -8.20 11.54
N PHE A 60 5.93 -8.24 12.74
CA PHE A 60 7.10 -7.43 13.10
C PHE A 60 8.40 -7.84 12.38
N GLU A 61 8.55 -9.13 12.03
CA GLU A 61 9.72 -9.60 11.28
C GLU A 61 9.75 -9.03 9.87
N MET A 62 8.59 -8.85 9.24
CA MET A 62 8.46 -8.15 7.98
C MET A 62 8.94 -6.71 8.10
N ILE A 63 8.61 -6.00 9.19
CA ILE A 63 9.05 -4.61 9.41
C ILE A 63 10.57 -4.55 9.49
N LYS A 64 11.21 -5.41 10.30
CA LYS A 64 12.67 -5.46 10.44
C LYS A 64 13.41 -5.65 9.12
N LYS A 65 12.85 -6.49 8.22
CA LYS A 65 13.43 -6.73 6.89
C LYS A 65 13.54 -5.45 6.05
N TYR A 66 12.62 -4.51 6.24
CA TYR A 66 12.50 -3.29 5.44
C TYR A 66 13.08 -2.05 6.12
N GLU A 67 13.24 -2.06 7.44
CA GLU A 67 13.90 -0.99 8.22
C GLU A 67 15.40 -0.82 7.89
N LEU A 68 16.07 -1.91 7.49
CA LEU A 68 17.52 -1.96 7.26
C LEU A 68 17.98 -1.38 5.92
N SER A 69 17.07 -0.96 5.05
CA SER A 69 17.41 -0.52 3.70
C SER A 69 17.10 1.00 3.56
N SER A 70 18.18 1.79 3.58
CA SER A 70 18.21 3.22 3.94
C SER A 70 17.70 4.21 2.85
N LYS A 71 16.73 3.84 2.02
CA LYS A 71 16.16 4.79 1.05
C LYS A 71 14.81 4.29 0.54
N TYR A 72 13.74 5.03 0.88
CA TYR A 72 12.36 4.84 0.40
C TYR A 72 11.87 3.40 0.43
N ILE A 73 11.46 2.91 1.60
CA ILE A 73 11.01 1.53 1.73
C ILE A 73 9.67 1.49 2.40
N SER A 74 8.65 1.33 1.56
CA SER A 74 7.31 1.06 1.98
C SER A 74 6.91 -0.28 1.38
N LYS A 75 6.29 -1.19 2.14
CA LYS A 75 5.77 -2.45 1.61
C LYS A 75 4.32 -2.71 2.08
N TYR A 76 3.38 -2.44 1.17
CA TYR A 76 2.05 -3.05 0.96
C TYR A 76 0.95 -2.92 2.01
N ILE A 77 0.46 -1.69 2.19
CA ILE A 77 -0.88 -1.19 1.84
C ILE A 77 -0.89 0.20 2.44
N ILE A 78 -1.10 1.21 1.61
CA ILE A 78 -1.20 2.57 2.10
C ILE A 78 -2.58 2.75 2.69
N PHE A 79 -2.68 2.89 4.02
CA PHE A 79 -3.91 3.36 4.65
C PHE A 79 -3.89 4.88 4.66
N ALA A 80 -5.04 5.47 4.39
CA ALA A 80 -5.30 6.81 4.86
C ALA A 80 -6.80 6.95 5.06
N LYS A 81 -7.14 7.61 6.18
CA LYS A 81 -8.41 8.32 6.28
C LYS A 81 -8.58 9.30 5.12
#